data_AF-A0A957IEP3-F1
#
_entry.id   AF-A0A957IEP3-F1
#
_cell.length_a   1.000
_cell.length_b   1.000
_cell.length_c   1.000
_cell.angle_alpha   90.00
_cell.angle_beta   90.00
_cell.angle_gamma   90.00
#
_symmetry.space_group_name_H-M   'P 1'
#
loop_
_entity.id
_entity.type
_entity.pdbx_description
1 polymer ?
#
loop_
_entity_poly.entity_id
_entity_poly.type
_entity_poly.pdbx_seq_one_letter_code
_entity_poly.pdbx_strand_id
1 'polypeptide(L)'
;MSFAVMSGANGFVPAKMHVFIAGVMQGKRLDNQIGAQDYRLRIGSAIREFIPAAEIIDPWALNPHSVNYDEQRARHTFLSMTRKAS
;
A
#
# COMPACT_ATOMS: atom_id res chain seq x y z
N MET A 1 -21.02 -9.34 -1.83
CA MET A 1 -20.68 -9.96 -0.53
C MET A 1 -20.50 -8.85 0.48
N SER A 2 -21.42 -8.71 1.42
CA SER A 2 -21.35 -7.70 2.49
C SER A 2 -20.66 -8.33 3.69
N PHE A 3 -19.50 -7.79 4.09
CA PHE A 3 -18.89 -8.14 5.38
C PHE A 3 -19.64 -7.36 6.46
N ALA A 4 -20.53 -8.03 7.19
CA ALA A 4 -21.28 -7.46 8.30
C ALA A 4 -20.86 -8.13 9.60
N VAL A 5 -20.31 -7.35 10.53
CA VAL A 5 -20.20 -7.70 11.95
C VAL A 5 -21.13 -6.74 12.70
N MET A 6 -22.15 -7.28 13.37
CA MET A 6 -23.03 -6.48 14.21
C MET A 6 -22.37 -6.25 15.57
N SER A 7 -22.23 -4.99 15.99
CA SER A 7 -22.04 -4.62 17.39
C SER A 7 -22.94 -3.43 17.74
N GLY A 8 -23.41 -3.41 18.99
CA GLY A 8 -24.62 -2.74 19.44
C GLY A 8 -24.65 -1.21 19.38
N ALA A 9 -25.89 -0.71 19.37
CA ALA A 9 -26.35 0.61 19.82
C ALA A 9 -25.42 1.81 19.59
N ASN A 10 -25.10 2.14 18.33
CA ASN A 10 -24.98 3.52 17.81
C ASN A 10 -24.28 3.51 16.45
N GLY A 11 -25.06 3.68 15.37
CA GLY A 11 -24.57 4.09 14.06
C GLY A 11 -23.67 3.11 13.30
N PHE A 12 -23.90 2.99 12.01
CA PHE A 12 -23.00 2.32 11.08
C PHE A 12 -21.67 3.11 11.01
N VAL A 13 -20.63 2.66 11.69
CA VAL A 13 -19.26 3.05 11.36
C VAL A 13 -18.66 1.88 10.58
N PRO A 14 -18.55 1.96 9.25
CA PRO A 14 -17.85 0.93 8.50
C PRO A 14 -16.43 0.84 9.07
N ALA A 15 -15.98 -0.38 9.38
CA ALA A 15 -14.58 -0.60 9.72
C ALA A 15 -13.73 0.02 8.61
N LYS A 16 -12.85 0.97 8.96
CA LYS A 16 -11.98 1.61 7.98
C LYS A 16 -11.13 0.51 7.33
N MET A 17 -11.29 0.34 6.02
CA MET A 17 -10.46 -0.58 5.27
C MET A 17 -9.08 0.02 5.11
N HIS A 18 -8.06 -0.65 5.62
CA HIS A 18 -6.66 -0.29 5.40
C HIS A 18 -6.12 -1.11 4.23
N VAL A 19 -5.60 -0.43 3.21
CA VAL A 19 -5.08 -1.06 2.00
C VAL A 19 -3.62 -0.70 1.82
N PHE A 20 -2.76 -1.72 1.76
CA PHE A 20 -1.34 -1.57 1.49
C PHE A 20 -1.03 -2.03 0.06
N ILE A 21 -0.57 -1.12 -0.81
CA ILE A 21 -0.24 -1.44 -2.22
C ILE A 21 1.20 -1.95 -2.30
N ALA A 22 1.38 -3.26 -2.12
CA ALA A 22 2.68 -3.91 -2.21
C ALA A 22 3.32 -3.79 -3.61
N GLY A 23 4.65 -3.95 -3.67
CA GLY A 23 5.40 -3.95 -4.92
C GLY A 23 5.48 -5.32 -5.59
N VAL A 24 5.68 -5.31 -6.90
CA VAL A 24 5.99 -6.51 -7.69
C VAL A 24 7.45 -6.93 -7.47
N MET A 25 7.70 -8.23 -7.29
CA MET A 25 9.07 -8.76 -7.23
C MET A 25 9.64 -8.92 -8.65
N GLN A 26 10.75 -8.25 -8.95
CA GLN A 26 11.33 -8.16 -10.31
C GLN A 26 12.45 -9.18 -10.58
N GLY A 27 12.41 -10.36 -9.96
CA GLY A 27 13.52 -11.31 -9.74
C GLY A 27 14.32 -11.87 -10.94
N LYS A 28 14.13 -11.37 -12.17
CA LYS A 28 15.01 -11.65 -13.32
C LYS A 28 15.90 -10.46 -13.71
N ARG A 29 15.73 -9.31 -13.07
CA ARG A 29 16.54 -8.12 -13.33
C ARG A 29 17.79 -8.12 -12.45
N LEU A 30 18.93 -7.83 -13.06
CA LEU A 30 20.22 -7.61 -12.38
C LEU A 30 20.64 -6.13 -12.42
N ASP A 31 19.85 -5.27 -13.07
CA ASP A 31 20.04 -3.83 -13.12
C ASP A 31 19.24 -3.11 -12.02
N ASN A 32 19.56 -1.83 -11.77
CA ASN A 32 18.81 -0.98 -10.84
C ASN A 32 17.57 -0.34 -11.48
N GLN A 33 17.07 -0.90 -12.56
CA GLN A 33 15.94 -0.36 -13.28
C GLN A 33 14.66 -0.95 -12.72
N ILE A 34 13.67 -0.09 -12.48
CA ILE A 34 12.34 -0.52 -12.04
C ILE A 34 11.37 -0.48 -13.21
N GLY A 35 10.54 -1.52 -13.34
CA GLY A 35 9.37 -1.45 -14.21
C GLY A 35 8.45 -0.28 -13.83
N ALA A 36 7.65 0.21 -14.77
CA ALA A 36 6.72 1.31 -14.53
C ALA A 36 5.80 1.02 -13.32
N GLN A 37 5.53 2.06 -12.53
CA GLN A 37 4.81 1.97 -11.25
C GLN A 37 3.43 2.69 -11.30
N ASP A 38 3.03 3.16 -12.48
CA ASP A 38 1.76 3.87 -12.73
C ASP A 38 0.52 3.01 -12.45
N TYR A 39 0.65 1.67 -12.47
CA TYR A 39 -0.41 0.74 -12.06
C TYR A 39 -0.93 1.04 -10.64
N ARG A 40 -0.08 1.57 -9.75
CA ARG A 40 -0.44 1.93 -8.37
C ARG A 40 -1.48 3.04 -8.33
N LEU A 41 -1.38 4.00 -9.25
CA LEU A 41 -2.36 5.10 -9.37
C LEU A 41 -3.73 4.55 -9.76
N ARG A 42 -3.77 3.63 -10.73
CA ARG A 42 -5.00 2.99 -11.18
C ARG A 42 -5.67 2.18 -10.07
N ILE A 43 -4.88 1.41 -9.31
CA ILE A 43 -5.35 0.66 -8.14
C ILE A 43 -5.90 1.63 -7.09
N GLY A 44 -5.15 2.69 -6.75
CA GLY A 44 -5.54 3.66 -5.75
C GLY A 44 -6.82 4.42 -6.12
N SER A 45 -7.01 4.78 -7.40
CA SER A 45 -8.23 5.42 -7.88
C SER A 45 -9.44 4.48 -7.77
N ALA A 46 -9.30 3.23 -8.22
CA ALA A 46 -10.38 2.25 -8.13
C ALA A 46 -10.80 1.99 -6.68
N ILE A 47 -9.84 1.85 -5.75
CA ILE A 47 -10.16 1.66 -4.32
C ILE A 47 -10.94 2.85 -3.78
N ARG A 48 -10.53 4.09 -4.07
CA ARG A 48 -11.22 5.29 -3.58
C ARG A 48 -12.62 5.46 -4.18
N GLU A 49 -12.81 5.01 -5.42
CA GLU A 49 -14.12 5.04 -6.09
C GLU A 49 -15.13 4.13 -5.39
N PHE A 50 -14.75 2.88 -5.10
CA PHE A 50 -15.67 1.89 -4.51
C PHE A 50 -15.69 1.92 -2.97
N ILE A 51 -14.62 2.41 -2.35
CA ILE A 51 -14.44 2.45 -0.89
C ILE A 51 -13.84 3.81 -0.49
N PRO A 52 -14.63 4.90 -0.51
CA PRO A 52 -14.11 6.25 -0.23
C PRO A 52 -13.48 6.42 1.15
N ALA A 53 -13.89 5.59 2.12
CA ALA A 53 -13.35 5.59 3.48
C ALA A 53 -12.07 4.77 3.65
N ALA A 54 -11.56 4.13 2.58
CA ALA A 54 -10.35 3.33 2.64
C ALA A 54 -9.11 4.21 2.88
N GLU A 55 -8.25 3.78 3.78
CA GLU A 55 -6.93 4.35 3.96
C GLU A 55 -5.93 3.58 3.09
N ILE A 56 -5.26 4.27 2.17
CA ILE A 56 -4.33 3.66 1.23
C ILE A 56 -2.90 4.03 1.60
N ILE A 57 -2.06 3.02 1.81
CA ILE A 57 -0.62 3.13 2.00
C ILE A 57 0.06 2.60 0.75
N ASP A 58 0.73 3.49 0.02
CA ASP A 58 1.58 3.12 -1.12
C ASP A 58 3.06 3.36 -0.76
N PRO A 59 3.83 2.30 -0.45
CA PRO A 59 5.25 2.42 -0.11
C PRO A 59 6.08 3.08 -1.19
N TRP A 60 5.72 2.93 -2.47
CA TRP A 60 6.48 3.51 -3.57
C TRP A 60 6.26 5.02 -3.63
N ALA A 61 5.01 5.48 -3.52
CA ALA A 61 4.69 6.91 -3.45
C ALA A 61 5.31 7.59 -2.23
N LEU A 62 5.39 6.89 -1.08
CA LEU A 62 6.06 7.38 0.13
C LEU A 62 7.59 7.39 0.02
N ASN A 63 8.17 6.66 -0.94
CA ASN A 63 9.61 6.50 -1.12
C ASN A 63 10.00 6.55 -2.62
N PRO A 64 9.78 7.67 -3.33
CA PRO A 64 9.89 7.78 -4.79
C PRO A 64 11.31 7.56 -5.34
N HIS A 65 12.33 7.55 -4.47
CA HIS A 65 13.74 7.32 -4.82
C HIS A 65 14.34 6.10 -4.12
N SER A 66 13.50 5.18 -3.63
CA SER A 66 13.93 3.99 -2.89
C SER A 66 14.93 3.10 -3.63
N VAL A 67 14.94 3.15 -4.97
CA VAL A 67 15.90 2.43 -5.82
C VAL A 67 17.35 2.90 -5.62
N ASN A 68 17.54 4.13 -5.16
CA ASN A 68 18.85 4.74 -4.93
C ASN A 68 19.26 4.74 -3.45
N TYR A 69 18.49 4.08 -2.57
CA TYR A 69 18.83 4.03 -1.16
C TYR A 69 20.05 3.13 -0.94
N ASP A 70 20.92 3.56 -0.03
CA ASP A 70 21.92 2.67 0.55
C ASP A 70 21.26 1.55 1.36
N GLU A 71 22.05 0.55 1.74
CA GLU A 71 21.57 -0.62 2.47
C GLU A 71 20.87 -0.24 3.79
N GLN A 72 21.45 0.70 4.55
CA GLN A 72 20.92 1.10 5.86
C GLN A 72 19.53 1.72 5.71
N ARG A 73 19.37 2.65 4.78
CA ARG A 73 18.11 3.32 4.49
C ARG A 73 17.11 2.37 3.86
N ALA A 74 17.53 1.47 2.97
CA ALA A 74 16.69 0.44 2.39
C ALA A 74 16.12 -0.49 3.48
N ARG A 75 16.97 -0.98 4.39
CA ARG A 75 16.55 -1.82 5.53
C ARG A 75 15.60 -1.09 6.47
N HIS A 76 15.91 0.16 6.83
CA HIS A 76 15.03 0.97 7.66
C HIS A 76 13.65 1.17 7.00
N THR A 77 13.65 1.48 5.71
CA THR A 77 12.42 1.68 4.92
C THR A 77 11.60 0.39 4.87
N PHE A 78 12.23 -0.74 4.58
CA PHE A 78 11.58 -2.06 4.57
C PHE A 78 10.88 -2.34 5.89
N LEU A 79 11.60 -2.28 7.02
CA LEU A 79 11.03 -2.56 8.34
C LEU A 79 9.90 -1.58 8.71
N SER A 80 10.04 -0.31 8.33
CA SER A 80 9.01 0.71 8.57
C SER A 80 7.76 0.49 7.74
N MET A 81 7.89 0.05 6.48
CA MET A 81 6.74 -0.27 5.63
C MET A 81 6.08 -1.58 6.04
N THR A 82 6.84 -2.59 6.48
CA THR A 82 6.26 -3.84 7.02
C THR A 82 5.41 -3.55 8.26
N ARG A 83 5.86 -2.69 9.18
CA ARG A 83 5.05 -2.26 10.34
C ARG A 83 3.74 -1.56 9.95
N LYS A 84 3.71 -0.87 8.81
CA LYS A 84 2.50 -0.21 8.30
C LYS A 84 1.53 -1.16 7.59
N ALA A 85 2.00 -2.35 7.20
CA ALA A 85 1.18 -3.37 6.56
C ALA A 85 0.55 -4.37 7.55
N SER A 86 1.01 -4.34 8.81
CA SER A 86 0.57 -5.20 9.92
C SER A 86 -0.61 -4.59 10.65
#